data_AF-A0A1J6JMZ1-F1
#
_entry.id   AF-A0A1J6JMZ1-F1
#
_cell.length_a   1.000
_cell.length_b   1.000
_cell.length_c   1.000
_cell.angle_alpha   90.00
_cell.angle_beta   90.00
_cell.angle_gamma   90.00
#
_symmetry.space_group_name_H-M   'P 1'
#
loop_
_entity.id
_entity.type
_entity.pdbx_description
1 polymer ?
#
loop_
_entity_poly.entity_id
_entity_poly.type
_entity_poly.pdbx_seq_one_letter_code
_entity_poly.pdbx_strand_id
1 'polypeptide(L)'
;MEAEYVVASEAAKEVVWLRNFLKELNVVPSVQAPIVLYCDNSGAVANSKEPRSHKRIKHIERKYHLIRDITQRGDERVLKIASEDNLADPFTKSLTQKIFDKHAEGMGVRVV
;
A
#
# COMPACT_ATOMS: atom_id res chain seq x y z
N MET A 1 2.01 -12.39 5.15
CA MET A 1 0.75 -11.68 5.47
C MET A 1 1.00 -10.59 6.47
N GLU A 2 1.57 -10.90 7.65
CA GLU A 2 1.76 -9.87 8.69
C GLU A 2 2.70 -8.75 8.26
N ALA A 3 3.87 -9.07 7.70
CA ALA A 3 4.80 -8.08 7.16
C ALA A 3 4.11 -7.15 6.13
N GLU A 4 3.43 -7.74 5.14
CA GLU A 4 2.67 -7.00 4.12
C GLU A 4 1.54 -6.13 4.70
N TYR A 5 0.88 -6.60 5.76
CA TYR A 5 -0.17 -5.83 6.43
C TYR A 5 0.41 -4.68 7.25
N VAL A 6 1.55 -4.88 7.91
CA VAL A 6 2.30 -3.83 8.61
C VAL A 6 2.78 -2.78 7.62
N VAL A 7 3.39 -3.19 6.51
CA VAL A 7 3.86 -2.28 5.45
C VAL A 7 2.70 -1.50 4.84
N ALA A 8 1.59 -2.17 4.51
CA ALA A 8 0.39 -1.49 4.01
C ALA A 8 -0.15 -0.47 5.03
N SER A 9 -0.07 -0.76 6.33
CA SER A 9 -0.53 0.14 7.38
C SER A 9 0.33 1.40 7.51
N GLU A 10 1.65 1.24 7.45
CA GLU A 10 2.56 2.39 7.42
C GLU A 10 2.37 3.21 6.13
N ALA A 11 2.26 2.56 4.97
CA ALA A 11 2.00 3.23 3.70
C ALA A 11 0.67 3.99 3.71
N ALA A 12 -0.38 3.47 4.35
CA ALA A 12 -1.65 4.16 4.48
C ALA A 12 -1.52 5.47 5.30
N LYS A 13 -0.70 5.50 6.36
CA LYS A 13 -0.44 6.73 7.12
C LYS A 13 0.25 7.78 6.26
N GLU A 14 1.28 7.39 5.52
CA GLU A 14 2.01 8.27 4.60
C GLU A 14 1.11 8.80 3.48
N VAL A 15 0.24 7.95 2.93
CA VAL A 15 -0.74 8.34 1.91
C VAL A 15 -1.72 9.39 2.44
N VAL A 16 -2.23 9.23 3.66
CA VAL A 16 -3.11 10.23 4.29
C VAL A 16 -2.37 11.54 4.51
N TRP A 17 -1.14 11.47 5.02
CA TRP A 17 -0.31 12.65 5.23
C TRP A 17 -0.08 13.41 3.92
N LEU A 18 0.37 12.71 2.88
CA LEU A 18 0.62 13.29 1.55
C LEU A 18 -0.66 13.88 0.96
N ARG A 19 -1.79 13.20 1.11
CA ARG A 19 -3.10 13.71 0.65
C ARG A 19 -3.46 15.02 1.33
N ASN A 20 -3.31 15.10 2.65
CA ASN A 20 -3.61 16.32 3.41
C ASN A 20 -2.67 17.46 3.04
N PHE A 21 -1.38 17.17 2.91
CA PHE A 21 -0.39 18.14 2.45
C PHE A 21 -0.73 18.71 1.07
N LEU A 22 -1.04 17.85 0.10
CA LEU A 22 -1.42 18.27 -1.25
C LEU A 22 -2.75 19.04 -1.29
N LYS A 23 -3.70 18.71 -0.40
CA LYS A 23 -4.95 19.47 -0.22
C LYS A 23 -4.69 20.89 0.26
N GLU A 24 -3.83 21.04 1.27
CA GLU A 24 -3.47 22.34 1.83
C GLU A 24 -2.76 23.23 0.81
N LEU A 25 -1.92 22.65 -0.04
CA LEU A 25 -1.26 23.37 -1.14
C LEU A 25 -2.23 23.78 -2.26
N ASN A 26 -3.38 23.12 -2.39
CA ASN A 26 -4.37 23.38 -3.44
C ASN A 26 -3.81 23.33 -4.88
N VAL A 27 -2.78 22.52 -5.11
CA VAL A 27 -2.10 22.40 -6.41
C VAL A 27 -2.51 21.17 -7.23
N VAL A 28 -3.21 20.20 -6.62
CA VAL A 28 -3.66 18.97 -7.29
C VAL A 28 -5.18 18.80 -7.11
N PRO A 29 -6.02 19.19 -8.09
CA PRO A 29 -7.48 19.10 -7.95
C PRO A 29 -8.01 17.69 -7.68
N SER A 30 -7.32 16.65 -8.18
CA SER A 30 -7.73 15.25 -8.02
C SER A 30 -7.48 14.67 -6.62
N VAL A 31 -6.77 15.38 -5.74
CA VAL A 31 -6.45 14.93 -4.37
C VAL A 31 -7.68 14.71 -3.49
N GLN A 32 -8.85 15.19 -3.93
CA GLN A 32 -10.12 14.99 -3.25
C GLN A 32 -10.55 13.53 -3.25
N ALA A 33 -10.23 12.78 -4.31
CA ALA A 33 -10.55 11.36 -4.42
C ALA A 33 -9.69 10.50 -3.47
N PRO A 34 -10.18 9.30 -3.07
CA PRO A 34 -9.37 8.35 -2.30
C PRO A 34 -8.15 7.88 -3.10
N ILE A 35 -6.97 7.92 -2.47
CA ILE A 35 -5.74 7.42 -3.09
C ILE A 35 -5.76 5.90 -3.09
N VAL A 36 -5.35 5.27 -4.20
CA VAL A 36 -5.28 3.81 -4.30
C VAL A 36 -3.94 3.33 -3.76
N LEU A 37 -3.97 2.49 -2.73
CA LEU A 37 -2.81 1.77 -2.22
C LEU A 37 -2.83 0.34 -2.78
N TYR A 38 -1.83 -0.02 -3.57
CA TYR A 38 -1.71 -1.38 -4.11
C TYR A 38 -0.95 -2.29 -3.14
N CYS A 39 -1.46 -3.51 -2.95
CA CYS A 39 -0.80 -4.55 -2.17
C CYS A 39 -0.97 -5.90 -2.88
N ASP A 40 0.10 -6.66 -3.01
CA ASP A 40 0.08 -7.96 -3.68
C ASP A 40 -0.32 -9.10 -2.74
N ASN A 41 -0.51 -8.84 -1.45
CA ASN A 41 -0.94 -9.84 -0.49
C ASN A 41 -2.46 -9.81 -0.29
N SER A 42 -3.19 -10.76 -0.88
CA SER A 42 -4.65 -10.84 -0.75
C SER A 42 -5.13 -10.91 0.71
N GLY A 43 -4.34 -11.52 1.60
CA GLY A 43 -4.63 -11.58 3.03
C GLY A 43 -4.54 -10.20 3.70
N ALA A 44 -3.53 -9.41 3.37
CA ALA A 44 -3.39 -8.04 3.85
C ALA A 44 -4.50 -7.13 3.31
N VAL A 45 -4.80 -7.22 1.99
CA VAL A 45 -5.91 -6.50 1.36
C VAL A 45 -7.24 -6.82 2.04
N ALA A 46 -7.56 -8.10 2.26
CA ALA A 46 -8.80 -8.49 2.93
C ALA A 46 -8.87 -7.94 4.37
N ASN A 47 -7.76 -7.99 5.11
CA ASN A 47 -7.69 -7.52 6.50
C ASN A 47 -7.71 -5.99 6.65
N SER A 48 -7.35 -5.24 5.61
CA SER A 48 -7.49 -3.79 5.59
C SER A 48 -8.94 -3.33 5.50
N LYS A 49 -9.79 -4.12 4.81
CA LYS A 49 -11.21 -3.81 4.60
C LYS A 49 -12.11 -4.28 5.74
N GLU A 50 -11.85 -5.48 6.25
CA GLU A 50 -12.69 -6.12 7.26
C GLU A 50 -11.81 -6.84 8.30
N PRO A 51 -12.09 -6.74 9.61
CA PRO A 51 -11.41 -7.55 10.61
C PRO A 51 -11.78 -9.03 10.44
N ARG A 52 -10.96 -9.80 9.70
CA ARG A 52 -11.12 -11.25 9.67
C ARG A 52 -10.51 -11.83 10.94
N SER A 53 -11.36 -12.31 11.85
CA SER A 53 -10.93 -13.00 13.07
C SER A 53 -10.31 -14.35 12.72
N HIS A 54 -9.04 -14.35 12.33
CA HIS A 54 -8.22 -15.54 12.25
C HIS A 54 -7.23 -15.54 13.41
N LYS A 55 -7.05 -16.71 14.05
CA LYS A 55 -6.03 -16.93 15.10
C LYS A 55 -4.62 -16.48 14.69
N ARG A 56 -4.36 -16.36 13.38
CA ARG A 56 -3.10 -15.95 12.75
C ARG A 56 -2.80 -14.45 12.77
N ILE A 57 -3.70 -13.59 13.27
CA ILE A 57 -3.53 -12.12 13.19
C ILE A 57 -3.60 -11.44 14.56
N LYS A 58 -3.91 -12.22 15.62
CA LYS A 58 -4.03 -11.73 16.99
C LYS A 58 -2.73 -11.13 17.56
N HIS A 59 -1.60 -11.43 16.94
CA HIS A 59 -0.27 -10.99 17.35
C HIS A 59 0.17 -9.70 16.65
N ILE A 60 -0.59 -9.22 15.65
CA ILE A 60 -0.37 -7.90 15.07
C ILE A 60 -0.77 -6.84 16.10
N GLU A 61 0.16 -5.94 16.40
CA GLU A 61 -0.10 -4.83 17.32
C GLU A 61 -1.24 -3.94 16.82
N ARG A 62 -2.05 -3.43 17.78
CA ARG A 62 -3.22 -2.59 17.49
C ARG A 62 -2.89 -1.36 16.64
N LYS A 63 -1.69 -0.80 16.77
CA LYS A 63 -1.25 0.38 16.00
C LYS A 63 -1.32 0.17 14.48
N TYR A 64 -1.15 -1.07 14.02
CA TYR A 64 -1.22 -1.41 12.59
C TYR A 64 -2.66 -1.60 12.08
N HIS A 65 -3.65 -1.66 12.97
CA HIS A 65 -5.05 -1.70 12.56
C HIS A 65 -5.62 -0.33 12.16
N LEU A 66 -4.84 0.75 12.31
CA LEU A 66 -5.23 2.09 11.87
C LEU A 66 -5.63 2.13 10.38
N ILE A 67 -4.99 1.31 9.53
CA ILE A 67 -5.37 1.17 8.11
C ILE A 67 -6.86 0.89 7.90
N ARG A 68 -7.51 0.17 8.83
CA ARG A 68 -8.95 -0.11 8.75
C ARG A 68 -9.76 1.15 8.94
N ASP A 69 -9.38 1.98 9.90
CA ASP A 69 -10.05 3.25 10.19
C ASP A 69 -9.84 4.25 9.04
N ILE A 70 -8.67 4.25 8.41
CA ILE A 70 -8.40 5.07 7.23
C ILE A 70 -9.26 4.59 6.05
N THR A 71 -9.26 3.28 5.77
CA THR A 71 -10.05 2.69 4.68
C THR A 71 -11.57 2.92 4.88
N GLN A 72 -12.07 2.84 6.11
CA GLN A 72 -13.47 3.12 6.43
C GLN A 72 -13.85 4.59 6.25
N ARG A 73 -12.94 5.52 6.54
CA ARG A 73 -13.13 6.95 6.25
C ARG A 73 -13.11 7.27 4.76
N GLY A 74 -12.57 6.36 3.95
CA GLY A 74 -12.45 6.54 2.51
C GLY A 74 -11.35 7.52 2.11
N ASP A 75 -10.33 7.70 2.96
CA ASP A 75 -9.17 8.52 2.59
C ASP A 75 -8.26 7.80 1.58
N GLU A 76 -8.24 6.47 1.63
CA GLU A 76 -7.54 5.59 0.70
C GLU A 76 -8.40 4.36 0.32
N ARG A 77 -7.95 3.62 -0.71
CA ARG A 77 -8.50 2.31 -1.08
C ARG A 77 -7.39 1.31 -1.28
N VAL A 78 -7.39 0.24 -0.49
CA VAL A 78 -6.43 -0.86 -0.64
C VAL A 78 -6.92 -1.85 -1.69
N LEU A 79 -6.17 -1.99 -2.79
CA LEU A 79 -6.49 -2.89 -3.91
C LEU A 79 -5.40 -3.95 -4.12
N LYS A 80 -5.84 -5.13 -4.56
CA LYS A 80 -4.93 -6.20 -4.95
C LYS A 80 -4.25 -5.84 -6.27
N ILE A 81 -2.95 -6.02 -6.34
CA ILE A 81 -2.17 -5.99 -7.59
C ILE A 81 -1.42 -7.30 -7.78
N ALA A 82 -1.06 -7.69 -9.01
CA ALA A 82 -0.13 -8.80 -9.22
C ALA A 82 1.28 -8.39 -8.78
N SER A 83 2.06 -9.34 -8.22
CA SER A 83 3.46 -9.08 -7.82
C SER A 83 4.29 -8.58 -9.00
N GLU A 84 4.07 -9.15 -10.19
CA GLU A 84 4.74 -8.76 -11.45
C GLU A 84 4.44 -7.32 -11.90
N ASP A 85 3.41 -6.68 -11.34
CA ASP A 85 3.01 -5.31 -11.64
C ASP A 85 3.21 -4.38 -10.43
N ASN A 86 3.63 -4.92 -9.29
CA ASN A 86 3.88 -4.13 -8.09
C ASN A 86 5.26 -3.47 -8.15
N LEU A 87 5.32 -2.20 -8.56
CA LEU A 87 6.56 -1.42 -8.65
C LEU A 87 7.33 -1.29 -7.32
N ALA A 88 6.70 -1.62 -6.19
CA ALA A 88 7.35 -1.62 -4.87
C ALA A 88 8.18 -2.90 -4.60
N ASP A 89 7.94 -3.99 -5.33
CA ASP A 89 8.60 -5.28 -5.10
C ASP A 89 10.14 -5.24 -5.15
N PRO A 90 10.79 -4.47 -6.05
CA PRO A 90 12.25 -4.32 -6.04
C PRO A 90 12.85 -3.82 -4.72
N PHE A 91 12.06 -3.12 -3.89
CA PHE A 91 12.52 -2.58 -2.61
C PHE A 91 12.31 -3.53 -1.43
N THR A 92 11.54 -4.60 -1.62
CA THR A 92 11.13 -5.50 -0.53
C THR A 92 11.49 -6.96 -0.78
N LYS A 93 11.83 -7.33 -2.02
CA LYS A 93 12.09 -8.71 -2.45
C LYS A 93 13.38 -8.83 -3.24
N SER A 94 14.01 -9.99 -3.14
CA SER A 94 15.06 -10.40 -4.06
C SER A 94 14.42 -10.85 -5.38
N LEU A 95 14.59 -10.08 -6.44
CA LEU A 95 14.03 -10.35 -7.76
C LEU A 95 15.10 -10.83 -8.74
N THR A 96 14.69 -11.56 -9.77
CA THR A 96 15.58 -11.82 -10.93
C THR A 96 15.82 -10.52 -11.69
N GLN A 97 16.99 -10.38 -12.32
CA GLN A 97 17.37 -9.18 -13.09
C GLN A 97 16.27 -8.74 -14.06
N LYS A 98 15.71 -9.69 -14.83
CA LYS A 98 14.64 -9.41 -15.79
C LYS A 98 13.40 -8.76 -15.17
N ILE A 99 12.99 -9.21 -13.98
CA ILE A 99 11.81 -8.66 -13.29
C ILE A 99 12.16 -7.30 -12.68
N PHE A 100 13.36 -7.18 -12.10
CA PHE A 100 13.86 -5.91 -11.57
C PHE A 100 13.91 -4.82 -12.66
N ASP A 101 14.47 -5.13 -13.83
CA ASP A 101 14.56 -4.19 -14.96
C ASP A 101 13.17 -3.75 -15.45
N LYS A 102 12.22 -4.70 -15.57
CA LYS A 102 10.82 -4.38 -15.90
C LYS A 102 10.22 -3.37 -14.91
N HIS A 103 10.46 -3.55 -13.60
CA HIS A 103 9.95 -2.60 -12.60
C HIS A 103 10.71 -1.28 -12.62
N ALA A 104 12.02 -1.27 -12.82
CA ALA A 104 12.83 -0.05 -12.93
C ALA A 104 12.36 0.81 -14.11
N GLU A 105 12.16 0.19 -15.28
CA GLU A 105 11.56 0.84 -16.45
C GLU A 105 10.16 1.37 -16.13
N GLY A 106 9.32 0.58 -15.44
CA GLY A 106 7.98 0.99 -15.00
C GLY A 106 7.98 2.19 -14.03
N MET A 107 9.06 2.39 -13.28
CA MET A 107 9.27 3.58 -12.43
C MET A 107 9.86 4.78 -13.21
N GLY A 108 10.24 4.60 -14.48
CA GLY A 108 10.95 5.61 -15.26
C GLY A 108 12.44 5.72 -14.92
N VAL A 109 13.00 4.73 -14.22
CA VAL A 109 14.43 4.65 -13.89
C VAL A 109 15.16 3.91 -15.00
N ARG A 110 16.20 4.54 -15.55
CA ARG A 110 17.07 3.90 -16.53
C ARG A 110 18.15 3.10 -15.82
N VAL A 111 18.11 1.78 -15.95
CA VAL A 111 19.20 0.89 -15.49
C VAL A 111 20.32 0.98 -16.54
N VAL A 112 21.52 1.39 -16.13
CA VAL A 112 22.71 1.57 -16.97
C VAL A 112 23.69 0.44 -16.72
#